data_AF-A0A9D1WD43-F1
#
_entry.id   AF-A0A9D1WD43-F1
#
_cell.length_a   1.000
_cell.length_b   1.000
_cell.length_c   1.000
_cell.angle_alpha   90.00
_cell.angle_beta   90.00
_cell.angle_gamma   90.00
#
_symmetry.space_group_name_H-M   'P 1'
#
loop_
_entity.id
_entity.type
_entity.pdbx_description
1 polymer ?
#
loop_
_entity_poly.entity_id
_entity_poly.type
_entity_poly.pdbx_seq_one_letter_code
_entity_poly.pdbx_strand_id
1 'polypeptide(L)'
;MPAKKPYITPQGYELLKKELDYLWLEKRPDVTAKVSWAASLGDRSENADYQYNKRLLAQIDRRIRYLRKVLNDLQVVEFNVQQEGRVFFGAYVEIEADDDESLMQLRIVGSEEIFGRSNYISVDAPMARALLGKSEGDDAVVHTPKGDRIWYVNKISYKCPDWFTEQEPHQIDHENMGEDEAPVGDEKELTPEELKKLEQSYLSTMVK
;
A
#
# COMPACT_ATOMS: atom_id res chain seq x y z
N MET A 1 26.19 -6.04 -10.31
CA MET A 1 25.49 -7.09 -9.54
C MET A 1 24.12 -7.26 -10.15
N PRO A 2 23.61 -8.48 -10.39
CA PRO A 2 22.24 -8.64 -10.87
C PRO A 2 21.29 -7.99 -9.87
N ALA A 3 20.29 -7.25 -10.35
CA ALA A 3 19.29 -6.64 -9.49
C ALA A 3 18.62 -7.74 -8.65
N LYS A 4 18.59 -7.58 -7.33
CA LYS A 4 17.92 -8.50 -6.40
C LYS A 4 16.46 -8.60 -6.81
N LYS A 5 15.98 -9.81 -7.11
CA LYS A 5 14.57 -10.01 -7.45
C LYS A 5 13.71 -9.66 -6.23
N PRO A 6 12.66 -8.86 -6.40
CA PRO A 6 11.75 -8.55 -5.31
C PRO A 6 10.97 -9.82 -4.91
N TYR A 7 10.77 -9.99 -3.61
CA TYR A 7 9.98 -11.09 -3.04
C TYR A 7 8.55 -10.64 -2.79
N ILE A 8 7.62 -11.57 -2.91
CA ILE A 8 6.19 -11.32 -2.63
C ILE A 8 5.56 -12.54 -1.97
N THR A 9 4.58 -12.33 -1.09
CA THR A 9 3.76 -13.41 -0.57
C THR A 9 2.78 -13.92 -1.64
N PRO A 10 2.31 -15.18 -1.56
CA PRO A 10 1.30 -15.69 -2.49
C PRO A 10 0.01 -14.86 -2.49
N GLN A 11 -0.39 -14.40 -1.31
CA GLN A 11 -1.57 -13.55 -1.13
C GLN A 11 -1.39 -12.20 -1.83
N GLY A 12 -0.23 -11.56 -1.65
CA GLY A 12 0.11 -10.30 -2.32
C GLY A 12 0.15 -10.45 -3.84
N TYR A 13 0.71 -11.55 -4.35
CA TYR A 13 0.74 -11.82 -5.79
C TYR A 13 -0.67 -11.92 -6.39
N GLU A 14 -1.58 -12.62 -5.71
CA GLU A 14 -2.96 -12.74 -6.16
C GLU A 14 -3.69 -11.38 -6.15
N LEU A 15 -3.45 -10.54 -5.13
CA LEU A 15 -4.00 -9.19 -5.07
C LEU A 15 -3.51 -8.30 -6.22
N LEU A 16 -2.21 -8.30 -6.51
CA LEU A 16 -1.65 -7.53 -7.64
C LEU A 16 -2.18 -8.03 -8.99
N LYS A 17 -2.38 -9.34 -9.12
CA LYS A 17 -2.98 -9.92 -10.32
C LYS A 17 -4.44 -9.50 -10.48
N LYS A 18 -5.24 -9.56 -9.42
CA LYS A 18 -6.63 -9.07 -9.40
C LYS A 18 -6.70 -7.59 -9.74
N GLU A 19 -5.79 -6.78 -9.20
CA GLU A 19 -5.69 -5.35 -9.53
C GLU A 19 -5.40 -5.15 -11.02
N LEU A 20 -4.42 -5.88 -11.57
CA LEU A 20 -4.10 -5.80 -12.99
C LEU A 20 -5.30 -6.16 -13.88
N ASP A 21 -6.00 -7.26 -13.53
CA ASP A 21 -7.15 -7.74 -14.28
C ASP A 21 -8.30 -6.71 -14.24
N TYR A 22 -8.62 -6.17 -13.06
CA TYR A 22 -9.61 -5.10 -12.90
C TYR A 22 -9.27 -3.85 -13.71
N LEU A 23 -8.02 -3.39 -13.62
CA LEU A 23 -7.57 -2.21 -14.37
C LEU A 23 -7.66 -2.43 -15.88
N TRP A 24 -7.33 -3.63 -16.36
CA TRP A 24 -7.29 -3.94 -17.79
C TRP A 24 -8.67 -4.23 -18.39
N LEU A 25 -9.49 -5.03 -17.69
CA LEU A 25 -10.76 -5.55 -18.20
C LEU A 25 -11.94 -4.62 -17.94
N GLU A 26 -11.90 -3.86 -16.84
CA GLU A 26 -13.05 -3.06 -16.41
C GLU A 26 -12.73 -1.56 -16.47
N LYS A 27 -11.74 -1.11 -15.69
CA LYS A 27 -11.52 0.32 -15.47
C LYS A 27 -11.01 1.04 -16.72
N ARG A 28 -10.05 0.45 -17.44
CA ARG A 28 -9.49 1.06 -18.65
C ARG A 28 -10.54 1.22 -19.77
N PRO A 29 -11.36 0.20 -20.10
CA PRO A 29 -12.47 0.37 -21.03
C PRO A 29 -13.48 1.44 -20.62
N ASP A 30 -13.90 1.46 -19.34
CA ASP A 30 -14.83 2.47 -18.81
C ASP A 30 -14.29 3.90 -19.00
N VAL A 31 -13.06 4.15 -18.54
CA VAL A 31 -12.45 5.48 -18.68
C VAL A 31 -12.24 5.85 -20.15
N THR A 32 -11.90 4.89 -21.01
CA THR A 32 -11.78 5.14 -22.45
C THR A 32 -13.11 5.58 -23.07
N ALA A 33 -14.22 4.93 -22.68
CA ALA A 33 -15.56 5.32 -23.11
C ALA A 33 -15.90 6.75 -22.63
N LYS A 34 -15.59 7.08 -21.37
CA LYS A 34 -15.77 8.44 -20.81
C LYS A 34 -14.95 9.49 -21.55
N VAL A 35 -13.67 9.21 -21.86
CA VAL A 35 -12.84 10.10 -22.68
C VAL A 35 -13.46 10.32 -24.06
N SER A 36 -13.92 9.25 -24.71
CA SER A 36 -14.54 9.33 -26.04
C SER A 36 -15.84 10.14 -26.02
N TRP A 37 -16.67 9.95 -25.00
CA TRP A 37 -17.91 10.69 -24.82
C TRP A 37 -17.62 12.17 -24.55
N ALA A 38 -16.71 12.49 -23.63
CA ALA A 38 -16.29 13.86 -23.35
C ALA A 38 -15.71 14.54 -24.60
N ALA A 39 -14.96 13.80 -25.43
CA ALA A 39 -14.42 14.31 -26.69
C ALA A 39 -15.49 14.60 -27.76
N SER A 40 -16.70 14.04 -27.62
CA SER A 40 -17.83 14.29 -28.53
C SER A 40 -18.67 15.53 -28.18
N LEU A 41 -18.54 16.02 -26.93
CA LEU A 41 -19.38 17.09 -26.39
C LEU A 41 -18.90 18.52 -26.72
N GLY A 42 -17.73 18.68 -27.34
CA GLY A 42 -17.24 20.01 -27.71
C GLY A 42 -15.72 20.09 -27.82
N ASP A 43 -15.19 21.30 -27.64
CA ASP A 43 -13.75 21.53 -27.70
C ASP A 43 -13.04 20.85 -26.52
N ARG A 44 -12.00 20.09 -26.87
CA ARG A 44 -11.19 19.28 -25.95
C ARG A 44 -10.35 20.14 -25.01
N SER A 45 -10.05 21.39 -25.41
CA SER A 45 -9.19 22.27 -24.61
C SER A 45 -9.93 22.84 -23.40
N GLU A 46 -11.24 23.07 -23.51
CA GLU A 46 -12.09 23.67 -22.46
C GLU A 46 -12.89 22.62 -21.65
N ASN A 47 -13.08 21.41 -22.20
CA ASN A 47 -13.82 20.36 -21.50
C ASN A 47 -13.01 19.75 -20.34
N ALA A 48 -13.37 20.14 -19.11
CA ALA A 48 -12.75 19.64 -17.88
C ALA A 48 -12.88 18.12 -17.70
N ASP A 49 -13.98 17.51 -18.14
CA ASP A 49 -14.20 16.06 -18.01
C ASP A 49 -13.29 15.29 -18.97
N TYR A 50 -13.04 15.84 -20.16
CA TYR A 50 -12.06 15.27 -21.09
C TYR A 50 -10.65 15.34 -20.51
N GLN A 51 -10.25 16.48 -19.94
CA GLN A 51 -8.92 16.64 -19.34
C GLN A 51 -8.72 15.70 -18.14
N TYR A 52 -9.71 15.59 -17.27
CA TYR A 52 -9.70 14.68 -16.13
C TYR A 52 -9.57 13.22 -16.58
N ASN A 53 -10.50 12.74 -17.41
CA ASN A 53 -10.53 11.33 -17.81
C ASN A 53 -9.28 10.95 -18.64
N LYS A 54 -8.71 11.89 -19.40
CA LYS A 54 -7.45 11.69 -20.13
C LYS A 54 -6.27 11.52 -19.17
N ARG A 55 -6.18 12.31 -18.09
CA ARG A 55 -5.16 12.14 -17.05
C ARG A 55 -5.33 10.82 -16.33
N LEU A 56 -6.56 10.47 -15.96
CA LEU A 56 -6.89 9.19 -15.32
C LEU A 56 -6.51 8.00 -16.20
N LEU A 57 -6.83 8.04 -17.50
CA LEU A 57 -6.44 7.00 -18.46
C LEU A 57 -4.91 6.82 -18.52
N ALA A 58 -4.17 7.92 -18.54
CA ALA A 58 -2.70 7.88 -18.55
C ALA A 58 -2.13 7.28 -17.25
N GLN A 59 -2.75 7.57 -16.10
CA GLN A 59 -2.38 6.97 -14.82
C GLN A 59 -2.66 5.46 -14.79
N ILE A 60 -3.83 5.04 -15.27
CA ILE A 60 -4.19 3.62 -15.40
C ILE A 60 -3.19 2.88 -16.31
N ASP A 61 -2.88 3.43 -17.48
CA ASP A 61 -1.91 2.84 -18.41
C ASP A 61 -0.48 2.80 -17.82
N ARG A 62 -0.10 3.76 -16.95
CA ARG A 62 1.15 3.72 -16.20
C ARG A 62 1.15 2.59 -15.16
N ARG A 63 0.07 2.46 -14.38
CA ARG A 63 -0.08 1.41 -13.35
C ARG A 63 -0.08 0.02 -13.98
N ILE A 64 -0.81 -0.18 -15.07
CA ILE A 64 -0.83 -1.45 -15.81
C ILE A 64 0.56 -1.84 -16.31
N ARG A 65 1.31 -0.90 -16.91
CA ARG A 65 2.69 -1.18 -17.36
C ARG A 65 3.60 -1.52 -16.19
N TYR A 66 3.47 -0.82 -15.07
CA TYR A 66 4.21 -1.11 -13.85
C TYR A 66 3.92 -2.52 -13.32
N LEU A 67 2.64 -2.84 -13.09
CA LEU A 67 2.20 -4.14 -12.58
C LEU A 67 2.65 -5.29 -13.48
N ARG A 68 2.53 -5.15 -14.81
CA ARG A 68 3.02 -6.16 -15.76
C ARG A 68 4.52 -6.40 -15.65
N LYS A 69 5.32 -5.33 -15.49
CA LYS A 69 6.77 -5.46 -15.32
C LYS A 69 7.10 -6.15 -13.99
N VAL A 70 6.49 -5.68 -12.92
CA VAL A 70 6.71 -6.18 -11.56
C VAL A 70 6.31 -7.65 -11.46
N LEU A 71 5.11 -8.05 -11.92
CA LEU A 71 4.64 -9.43 -11.89
C LEU A 71 5.53 -10.41 -12.68
N ASN A 72 6.25 -9.94 -13.71
CA ASN A 72 7.20 -10.76 -14.45
C ASN A 72 8.52 -10.98 -13.68
N ASP A 73 8.93 -10.01 -12.87
CA ASP A 73 10.22 -10.01 -12.16
C ASP A 73 10.12 -10.54 -10.71
N LEU A 74 8.90 -10.59 -10.14
CA LEU A 74 8.63 -11.02 -8.77
C LEU A 74 8.90 -12.51 -8.56
N GLN A 75 9.43 -12.83 -7.37
CA GLN A 75 9.54 -14.19 -6.88
C GLN A 75 8.57 -14.41 -5.72
N VAL A 76 7.63 -15.35 -5.90
CA VAL A 76 6.71 -15.75 -4.84
C VAL A 76 7.46 -16.60 -3.81
N VAL A 77 7.36 -16.22 -2.54
CA VAL A 77 7.99 -16.94 -1.41
C VAL A 77 6.89 -17.44 -0.48
N GLU A 78 6.83 -18.76 -0.32
CA GLU A 78 5.91 -19.43 0.60
C GLU A 78 6.57 -19.66 1.97
N PHE A 79 5.73 -19.68 3.01
CA PHE A 79 6.15 -20.01 4.36
C PHE A 79 6.64 -21.47 4.44
N ASN A 80 7.75 -21.68 5.16
CA ASN A 80 8.24 -23.01 5.50
C ASN A 80 8.20 -23.21 7.02
N VAL A 81 7.64 -24.32 7.48
CA VAL A 81 7.54 -24.69 8.92
C VAL A 81 8.89 -24.68 9.63
N GLN A 82 10.00 -24.92 8.93
CA GLN A 82 11.35 -24.82 9.51
C GLN A 82 11.76 -23.41 9.96
N GLN A 83 11.01 -22.38 9.55
CA GLN A 83 11.22 -20.97 9.91
C GLN A 83 10.44 -20.57 11.17
N GLU A 84 9.63 -21.47 11.72
CA GLU A 84 8.83 -21.22 12.92
C GLU A 84 9.71 -20.86 14.13
N GLY A 85 9.29 -19.86 14.89
CA GLY A 85 10.04 -19.32 16.04
C GLY A 85 11.10 -18.27 15.70
N ARG A 86 11.31 -17.93 14.42
CA ARG A 86 12.18 -16.81 14.01
C ARG A 86 11.46 -15.87 13.07
N VAL A 87 11.87 -14.61 13.06
CA VAL A 87 11.35 -13.59 12.16
C VAL A 87 11.98 -13.75 10.77
N PHE A 88 11.18 -14.12 9.78
CA PHE A 88 11.55 -14.13 8.36
C PHE A 88 10.46 -13.46 7.50
N PHE A 89 10.61 -13.55 6.19
CA PHE A 89 9.62 -13.06 5.23
C PHE A 89 8.24 -13.71 5.47
N GLY A 90 7.19 -12.91 5.49
CA GLY A 90 5.82 -13.34 5.75
C GLY A 90 5.45 -13.47 7.23
N ALA A 91 6.38 -13.22 8.16
CA ALA A 91 6.10 -13.28 9.59
C ALA A 91 5.27 -12.07 10.07
N TYR A 92 4.32 -12.36 10.96
CA TYR A 92 3.65 -11.40 11.83
C TYR A 92 4.47 -11.30 13.12
N VAL A 93 4.79 -10.09 13.53
CA VAL A 93 5.64 -9.81 14.69
C VAL A 93 4.97 -8.74 15.55
N GLU A 94 4.88 -8.99 16.84
CA GLU A 94 4.57 -7.98 17.85
C GLU A 94 5.89 -7.54 18.47
N ILE A 95 6.17 -6.24 18.39
CA ILE A 95 7.36 -5.64 18.97
C ILE A 95 6.97 -4.62 20.03
N GLU A 96 7.86 -4.40 20.98
CA GLU A 96 7.73 -3.39 22.03
C GLU A 96 8.92 -2.44 21.99
N ALA A 97 8.66 -1.14 22.06
CA ALA A 97 9.72 -0.15 22.04
C ALA A 97 10.24 0.20 23.45
N ASP A 98 11.56 0.22 23.61
CA ASP A 98 12.21 0.50 24.91
C ASP A 98 11.99 1.93 25.41
N ASP A 99 11.69 2.89 24.52
CA ASP A 99 11.52 4.30 24.88
C ASP A 99 10.16 4.63 25.52
N ASP A 100 9.08 3.99 25.05
CA ASP A 100 7.71 4.32 25.45
C ASP A 100 6.84 3.10 25.79
N GLU A 101 7.42 1.89 25.84
CA GLU A 101 6.73 0.61 26.04
C GLU A 101 5.57 0.41 25.03
N SER A 102 5.62 1.07 23.87
CA SER A 102 4.57 0.97 22.87
C SER A 102 4.63 -0.37 22.14
N LEU A 103 3.48 -1.04 22.06
CA LEU A 103 3.31 -2.26 21.27
C LEU A 103 3.00 -1.91 19.82
N MET A 104 3.81 -2.42 18.91
CA MET A 104 3.60 -2.30 17.46
C MET A 104 3.47 -3.67 16.82
N GLN A 105 2.53 -3.79 15.90
CA GLN A 105 2.24 -5.04 15.21
C GLN A 105 2.61 -4.88 13.74
N LEU A 106 3.51 -5.72 13.27
CA LEU A 106 4.13 -5.58 11.97
C LEU A 106 4.08 -6.90 11.21
N ARG A 107 3.88 -6.83 9.90
CA ARG A 107 4.01 -7.95 8.98
C ARG A 107 5.12 -7.67 7.99
N ILE A 108 6.09 -8.58 7.91
CA ILE A 108 7.22 -8.43 6.96
C ILE A 108 6.80 -8.98 5.61
N VAL A 109 6.74 -8.11 4.61
CA VAL A 109 6.28 -8.43 3.25
C VAL A 109 7.19 -7.81 2.18
N GLY A 110 6.86 -8.04 0.92
CA GLY A 110 7.51 -7.36 -0.20
C GLY A 110 7.14 -5.88 -0.27
N SER A 111 7.97 -5.08 -0.93
CA SER A 111 7.67 -3.65 -1.20
C SER A 111 6.33 -3.45 -1.90
N GLU A 112 5.94 -4.41 -2.73
CA GLU A 112 4.71 -4.37 -3.53
C GLU A 112 3.43 -4.70 -2.75
N GLU A 113 3.52 -5.01 -1.45
CA GLU A 113 2.38 -5.45 -0.64
C GLU A 113 1.95 -4.46 0.44
N ILE A 114 2.71 -3.38 0.59
CA ILE A 114 2.58 -2.42 1.70
C ILE A 114 1.42 -1.44 1.47
N PHE A 115 0.88 -1.37 0.25
CA PHE A 115 -0.07 -0.34 -0.19
C PHE A 115 -1.21 -0.11 0.82
N GLY A 116 -1.25 1.09 1.42
CA GLY A 116 -2.31 1.55 2.32
C GLY A 116 -2.35 0.90 3.70
N ARG A 117 -1.34 0.11 4.08
CA ARG A 117 -1.30 -0.62 5.36
C ARG A 117 -0.11 -0.17 6.19
N SER A 118 -0.36 0.46 7.34
CA SER A 118 0.71 0.97 8.20
C SER A 118 1.43 -0.14 8.98
N ASN A 119 0.77 -1.27 9.17
CA ASN A 119 1.27 -2.48 9.83
C ASN A 119 2.06 -3.41 8.87
N TYR A 120 2.24 -3.06 7.60
CA TYR A 120 3.01 -3.87 6.64
C TYR A 120 4.36 -3.19 6.39
N ILE A 121 5.47 -3.92 6.53
CA ILE A 121 6.82 -3.40 6.34
C ILE A 121 7.55 -4.15 5.25
N SER A 122 8.31 -3.41 4.43
CA SER A 122 9.18 -4.02 3.42
C SER A 122 10.31 -4.78 4.10
N VAL A 123 10.62 -5.97 3.60
CA VAL A 123 11.83 -6.72 3.97
C VAL A 123 13.12 -5.92 3.80
N ASP A 124 13.15 -4.93 2.90
CA ASP A 124 14.32 -4.07 2.68
C ASP A 124 14.38 -2.86 3.64
N ALA A 125 13.33 -2.61 4.43
CA ALA A 125 13.30 -1.52 5.40
C ALA A 125 14.31 -1.76 6.54
N PRO A 126 14.96 -0.71 7.08
CA PRO A 126 15.90 -0.84 8.21
C PRO A 126 15.29 -1.57 9.42
N MET A 127 14.01 -1.31 9.69
CA MET A 127 13.21 -1.96 10.74
C MET A 127 13.13 -3.48 10.54
N ALA A 128 12.69 -3.92 9.34
CA ALA A 128 12.59 -5.33 9.03
C ALA A 128 13.97 -6.00 9.09
N ARG A 129 15.01 -5.34 8.56
CA ARG A 129 16.38 -5.87 8.56
C ARG A 129 16.95 -6.10 9.95
N ALA A 130 16.59 -5.28 10.93
CA ALA A 130 17.00 -5.46 12.33
C ALA A 130 16.26 -6.63 13.00
N LEU A 131 15.00 -6.88 12.61
CA LEU A 131 14.18 -7.96 13.13
C LEU A 131 14.48 -9.31 12.46
N LEU A 132 14.96 -9.33 11.22
CA LEU A 132 15.24 -10.57 10.48
C LEU A 132 16.20 -11.50 11.25
N GLY A 133 15.76 -12.74 11.48
CA GLY A 133 16.51 -13.80 12.15
C GLY A 133 16.41 -13.79 13.67
N LYS A 134 15.74 -12.80 14.28
CA LYS A 134 15.48 -12.73 15.72
C LYS A 134 14.38 -13.71 16.15
N SER A 135 14.43 -14.14 17.40
CA SER A 135 13.46 -15.06 18.01
C SER A 135 12.60 -14.30 19.04
N GLU A 136 11.54 -14.95 19.53
CA GLU A 136 10.75 -14.41 20.64
C GLU A 136 11.64 -14.21 21.88
N GLY A 137 11.56 -13.03 22.49
CA GLY A 137 12.38 -12.60 23.62
C GLY A 137 13.71 -11.96 23.26
N ASP A 138 14.08 -11.90 21.97
CA ASP A 138 15.30 -11.19 21.54
C ASP A 138 15.07 -9.67 21.43
N ASP A 139 16.16 -8.91 21.60
CA ASP A 139 16.24 -7.48 21.31
C ASP A 139 16.77 -7.20 19.89
N ALA A 140 16.22 -6.17 19.25
CA ALA A 140 16.62 -5.69 17.93
C ALA A 140 16.98 -4.20 18.01
N VAL A 141 18.22 -3.88 17.63
CA VAL A 141 18.70 -2.49 17.56
C VAL A 141 18.41 -1.93 16.18
N VAL A 142 17.60 -0.87 16.12
CA VAL A 142 17.21 -0.19 14.89
C VAL A 142 17.85 1.18 14.83
N HIS A 143 18.70 1.37 13.82
CA HIS A 143 19.33 2.66 13.55
C HIS A 143 18.34 3.57 12.81
N THR A 144 17.72 4.50 13.53
CA THR A 144 16.85 5.51 12.93
C THR A 144 17.62 6.83 12.75
N PRO A 145 17.21 7.71 11.83
CA PRO A 145 17.81 9.04 11.70
C PRO A 145 17.71 9.89 12.98
N LYS A 146 16.79 9.56 13.89
CA LYS A 146 16.58 10.25 15.18
C LYS A 146 17.40 9.64 16.33
N GLY A 147 18.17 8.59 16.06
CA GLY A 147 18.95 7.84 17.06
C GLY A 147 18.67 6.34 17.02
N ASP A 148 19.50 5.60 17.74
CA ASP A 148 19.31 4.16 17.90
C ASP A 148 18.11 3.89 18.81
N ARG A 149 17.24 2.97 18.39
CA ARG A 149 16.11 2.49 19.18
C ARG A 149 16.26 0.99 19.40
N ILE A 150 15.92 0.53 20.60
CA ILE A 150 15.90 -0.89 20.94
C ILE A 150 14.45 -1.35 20.95
N TRP A 151 14.17 -2.45 20.26
CA TRP A 151 12.88 -3.09 20.23
C TRP A 151 12.96 -4.52 20.74
N TYR A 152 11.98 -4.95 21.51
CA TYR A 152 11.87 -6.31 22.02
C TYR A 152 10.85 -7.08 21.19
N VAL A 153 11.19 -8.31 20.80
CA VAL A 153 10.29 -9.18 20.04
C VAL A 153 9.42 -9.98 21.02
N ASN A 154 8.13 -9.67 21.08
CA ASN A 154 7.22 -10.29 22.05
C ASN A 154 6.59 -11.57 21.51
N LYS A 155 6.08 -11.54 20.27
CA LYS A 155 5.40 -12.69 19.65
C LYS A 155 5.70 -12.78 18.16
N ILE A 156 5.81 -14.00 17.65
CA ILE A 156 5.97 -14.28 16.23
C ILE A 156 4.91 -15.29 15.79
N SER A 157 4.22 -14.99 14.68
CA SER A 157 3.29 -15.93 14.06
C SER A 157 3.43 -15.93 12.54
N TYR A 158 3.21 -17.07 11.91
CA TYR A 158 3.14 -17.20 10.45
C TYR A 158 1.73 -17.43 9.92
N LYS A 159 0.76 -17.53 10.83
CA LYS A 159 -0.67 -17.43 10.52
C LYS A 159 -1.17 -16.10 11.05
N CYS A 160 -2.17 -15.50 10.40
CA CYS A 160 -2.79 -14.27 10.89
C CYS A 160 -3.26 -14.52 12.33
N PRO A 161 -2.64 -13.89 13.34
CA PRO A 161 -2.96 -14.15 14.73
C PRO A 161 -4.04 -13.18 15.21
N ASP A 162 -4.81 -13.58 16.23
CA ASP A 162 -5.91 -12.78 16.78
C ASP A 162 -5.45 -11.44 17.35
N TRP A 163 -4.18 -11.34 17.74
CA TRP A 163 -3.59 -10.08 18.20
C TRP A 163 -3.27 -9.12 17.05
N PHE A 164 -3.06 -9.60 15.82
CA PHE A 164 -2.74 -8.71 14.71
C PHE A 164 -3.99 -8.02 14.19
N THR A 165 -4.03 -6.70 14.35
CA THR A 165 -5.11 -5.91 13.76
C THR A 165 -4.86 -5.78 12.27
N GLU A 166 -5.58 -6.57 11.47
CA GLU A 166 -5.56 -6.41 10.02
C GLU A 166 -6.22 -5.09 9.66
N GLN A 167 -5.37 -4.09 9.41
CA GLN A 167 -5.82 -2.89 8.75
C GLN A 167 -6.24 -3.29 7.35
N GLU A 168 -7.50 -3.01 7.02
CA GLU A 168 -7.86 -2.90 5.62
C GLU A 168 -6.82 -1.96 5.00
N PRO A 169 -6.25 -2.32 3.83
CA PRO A 169 -5.49 -1.32 3.08
C PRO A 169 -6.45 -0.16 3.02
N HIS A 170 -6.06 1.01 3.55
CA HIS A 170 -6.96 2.14 3.60
C HIS A 170 -7.61 2.15 2.23
N GLN A 171 -8.93 1.89 2.16
CA GLN A 171 -9.68 2.40 1.04
C GLN A 171 -9.22 3.83 1.05
N ILE A 172 -8.61 4.26 -0.04
CA ILE A 172 -8.25 5.65 -0.10
C ILE A 172 -9.62 6.32 -0.10
N ASP A 173 -10.13 6.65 1.08
CA ASP A 173 -11.09 7.70 1.27
C ASP A 173 -10.30 8.88 0.75
N HIS A 174 -10.55 9.21 -0.51
CA HIS A 174 -10.02 10.42 -1.12
C HIS A 174 -10.48 11.68 -0.36
N GLU A 175 -11.32 11.51 0.67
CA GLU A 175 -11.90 12.52 1.53
C GLU A 175 -11.02 12.93 2.71
N ASN A 176 -10.15 12.07 3.27
CA ASN A 176 -9.44 12.42 4.52
C ASN A 176 -7.92 12.23 4.46
N MET A 177 -7.23 13.14 3.77
CA MET A 177 -5.85 13.50 4.11
C MET A 177 -5.66 15.01 3.94
N GLY A 178 -6.16 15.74 4.92
CA GLY A 178 -5.89 17.15 5.12
C GLY A 178 -7.01 17.83 5.86
N GLU A 179 -7.06 17.68 7.19
CA GLU A 179 -7.38 18.76 8.13
C GLU A 179 -7.24 18.22 9.56
N ASP A 180 -6.55 19.00 10.41
CA ASP A 180 -6.66 18.86 11.86
C ASP A 180 -8.16 18.92 12.23
N GLU A 181 -8.74 17.85 12.79
CA GLU A 181 -10.12 17.89 13.25
C GLU A 181 -10.24 18.79 14.49
N ALA A 182 -10.93 19.92 14.33
CA ALA A 182 -11.91 20.38 15.32
C ALA A 182 -13.29 19.78 14.95
N PRO A 183 -14.16 19.47 15.93
CA PRO A 183 -15.14 18.40 15.79
C PRO A 183 -16.42 18.77 15.04
N VAL A 184 -16.84 17.81 14.20
CA VAL A 184 -18.17 17.26 13.92
C VAL A 184 -19.36 18.24 13.78
N GLY A 185 -19.94 18.26 12.58
CA GLY A 185 -21.31 18.73 12.33
C GLY A 185 -21.85 18.32 10.95
N ASP A 186 -22.82 17.39 10.96
CA ASP A 186 -23.85 17.04 9.98
C ASP A 186 -23.47 16.74 8.50
N GLU A 187 -23.74 15.48 8.10
CA GLU A 187 -23.67 14.96 6.73
C GLU A 187 -24.45 15.86 5.73
N LYS A 188 -23.73 16.51 4.82
CA LYS A 188 -24.30 17.17 3.63
C LYS A 188 -23.87 16.43 2.38
N GLU A 189 -24.87 16.01 1.59
CA GLU A 189 -24.64 15.52 0.23
C GLU A 189 -23.90 16.58 -0.61
N LEU A 190 -22.70 16.26 -1.09
CA LEU A 190 -21.85 17.18 -1.84
C LEU A 190 -22.37 17.40 -3.26
N THR A 191 -22.27 18.65 -3.70
CA THR A 191 -22.68 19.08 -5.03
C THR A 191 -21.68 18.60 -6.11
N PRO A 192 -22.09 18.48 -7.39
CA PRO A 192 -21.22 18.00 -8.48
C PRO A 192 -19.92 18.80 -8.68
N GLU A 193 -19.90 20.08 -8.28
CA GLU A 193 -18.70 20.92 -8.35
C GLU A 193 -17.70 20.59 -7.23
N GLU A 194 -18.19 20.19 -6.05
CA GLU A 194 -17.36 19.76 -4.93
C GLU A 194 -16.74 18.38 -5.20
N LEU A 195 -17.51 17.46 -5.81
CA LEU A 195 -17.00 16.18 -6.33
C LEU A 195 -15.85 16.39 -7.33
N LYS A 196 -15.97 17.37 -8.22
CA LYS A 196 -14.95 17.70 -9.23
C LYS A 196 -13.69 18.31 -8.62
N LYS A 197 -13.84 19.07 -7.54
CA LYS A 197 -12.73 19.68 -6.79
C LYS A 197 -12.00 18.62 -5.95
N LEU A 198 -12.74 17.66 -5.40
CA LEU A 198 -12.24 16.49 -4.70
C LEU A 198 -11.44 15.56 -5.65
N GLU A 199 -11.96 15.33 -6.86
CA GLU A 199 -11.27 14.56 -7.92
C GLU A 199 -9.95 15.20 -8.36
N GLN A 200 -9.90 16.53 -8.44
CA GLN A 200 -8.69 17.27 -8.83
C GLN A 200 -7.62 17.27 -7.73
N SER A 201 -8.05 17.27 -6.47
CA SER A 201 -7.18 17.10 -5.29
C SER A 201 -6.53 15.71 -5.29
N TYR A 202 -7.33 14.66 -5.51
CA TYR A 202 -6.89 13.26 -5.59
C TYR A 202 -5.82 12.99 -6.67
N LEU A 203 -5.94 13.64 -7.83
CA LEU A 203 -4.99 13.43 -8.93
C LEU A 203 -3.60 14.06 -8.71
N SER A 204 -3.49 15.04 -7.81
CA SER A 204 -2.25 15.81 -7.57
C SER A 204 -1.22 15.02 -6.74
N THR A 205 -1.69 14.17 -5.82
CA THR A 205 -0.85 13.44 -4.86
C THR A 205 -0.22 12.16 -5.41
N MET A 206 -0.68 11.63 -6.55
CA MET A 206 -0.09 10.45 -7.23
C MET A 206 1.22 10.73 -7.99
N VAL A 207 1.75 11.96 -7.95
CA VAL A 207 2.87 12.43 -8.79
C VAL A 207 4.18 12.61 -8.00
N LYS A 208 4.26 12.19 -6.74
CA LYS A 208 5.57 12.10 -6.04
C LYS A 208 6.14 10.69 -6.07
#